data_AF-A0A290Z9K1-F1
#
_entry.id   AF-A0A290Z9K1-F1
#
_cell.length_a   1.000
_cell.length_b   1.000
_cell.length_c   1.000
_cell.angle_alpha   90.00
_cell.angle_beta   90.00
_cell.angle_gamma   90.00
#
_symmetry.space_group_name_H-M   'P 1'
#
loop_
_entity.id
_entity.type
_entity.pdbx_description
1 polymer ?
#
loop_
_entity_poly.entity_id
_entity_poly.type
_entity_poly.pdbx_seq_one_letter_code
_entity_poly.pdbx_strand_id
1 'polypeptide(L)'
;MKHRHERVVILKTGLRVHGAEAVTIARLSTTKPADSVPCVEAKTWYDGYWVRLDQVSTVKSTELISAWTGPGKLPAEPLASAIARLDEEDGKDGKG
;
A
#
# COMPACT_ATOMS: atom_id res chain seq x y z
N MET A 1 -7.99 23.36 -3.49
CA MET A 1 -7.67 22.08 -2.82
C MET A 1 -6.41 21.52 -3.46
N LYS A 2 -5.36 21.22 -2.69
CA LYS A 2 -4.16 20.58 -3.22
C LYS A 2 -4.39 19.07 -3.24
N HIS A 3 -4.54 18.48 -4.43
CA HIS A 3 -4.54 17.03 -4.57
C HIS A 3 -3.11 16.53 -4.34
N ARG A 4 -2.91 15.69 -3.32
CA ARG A 4 -1.62 15.03 -3.10
C ARG A 4 -1.59 13.83 -4.04
N HIS A 5 -0.96 14.01 -5.21
CA HIS A 5 -0.81 12.96 -6.20
C HIS A 5 0.23 11.94 -5.72
N GLU A 6 -0.20 11.04 -4.84
CA GLU A 6 0.62 9.93 -4.35
C GLU A 6 0.22 8.64 -5.03
N ARG A 7 1.21 7.88 -5.49
CA ARG A 7 1.00 6.53 -6.01
C ARG A 7 0.85 5.61 -4.82
N VAL A 8 -0.19 4.80 -4.84
CA VAL A 8 -0.51 3.88 -3.75
C VAL A 8 -0.89 2.52 -4.29
N VAL A 9 -0.70 1.48 -3.48
CA VAL A 9 -1.24 0.15 -3.72
C VAL A 9 -2.27 -0.16 -2.64
N ILE A 10 -3.39 -0.77 -3.04
CA ILE A 10 -4.38 -1.30 -2.12
C ILE A 10 -3.88 -2.66 -1.61
N LEU A 11 -3.75 -2.80 -0.29
CA LEU A 11 -3.31 -4.01 0.39
C LEU A 11 -4.48 -4.82 0.96
N LYS A 12 -5.48 -4.13 1.53
CA LYS A 12 -6.69 -4.77 2.10
C LYS A 12 -7.95 -4.07 1.62
N THR A 13 -8.99 -4.86 1.36
CA THR A 13 -10.33 -4.40 0.95
C THR A 13 -11.39 -4.96 1.88
N GLY A 14 -12.65 -4.55 1.71
CA GLY A 14 -13.77 -5.03 2.54
C GLY A 14 -13.80 -4.45 3.95
N LEU A 15 -13.01 -3.40 4.22
CA LEU A 15 -12.98 -2.72 5.50
C LEU A 15 -14.11 -1.71 5.61
N ARG A 16 -14.46 -1.32 6.84
CA ARG A 16 -15.41 -0.25 7.12
C ARG A 16 -14.86 0.71 8.15
N VAL A 17 -14.96 2.02 7.87
CA VAL A 17 -14.59 3.09 8.81
C VAL A 17 -15.77 4.04 8.91
N HIS A 18 -16.32 4.19 10.12
CA HIS A 18 -17.52 5.01 10.39
C HIS A 18 -18.69 4.72 9.43
N GLY A 19 -18.94 3.44 9.13
CA GLY A 19 -20.02 3.01 8.26
C GLY A 19 -19.76 3.10 6.75
N ALA A 20 -18.67 3.76 6.32
CA ALA A 20 -18.27 3.84 4.92
C ALA A 20 -17.30 2.71 4.54
N GLU A 21 -17.29 2.30 3.28
CA GLU A 21 -16.28 1.38 2.74
C GLU A 21 -14.89 2.00 2.83
N ALA A 22 -13.93 1.17 3.23
CA ALA A 22 -12.55 1.56 3.42
C ALA A 22 -11.60 0.52 2.83
N VAL A 23 -10.38 0.97 2.58
CA VAL A 23 -9.27 0.14 2.12
C VAL A 23 -7.99 0.52 2.86
N THR A 24 -7.13 -0.46 3.07
CA THR A 24 -5.76 -0.20 3.52
C THR A 24 -4.87 -0.01 2.30
N ILE A 25 -4.16 1.10 2.28
CA ILE A 25 -3.22 1.47 1.22
C ILE A 25 -1.81 1.60 1.77
N ALA A 26 -0.82 1.38 0.90
CA ALA A 26 0.57 1.71 1.14
C ALA A 26 1.10 2.60 0.03
N ARG A 27 2.02 3.52 0.36
CA ARG A 27 2.66 4.35 -0.67
C ARG A 27 3.55 3.50 -1.57
N LEU A 28 3.49 3.77 -2.87
CA LEU A 28 4.42 3.26 -3.86
C LEU A 28 5.51 4.29 -4.17
N SER A 29 6.75 3.84 -4.11
CA SER A 29 7.91 4.57 -4.63
C SER A 29 8.41 3.89 -5.91
N THR A 30 8.84 4.67 -6.90
CA THR A 30 9.60 4.18 -8.07
C THR A 30 11.11 4.34 -7.88
N THR A 31 11.52 4.82 -6.71
CA THR A 31 12.92 4.91 -6.31
C THR A 31 13.13 4.07 -5.07
N LYS A 32 14.21 3.29 -5.06
CA LYS A 32 14.60 2.47 -3.92
C LYS A 32 14.73 3.36 -2.66
N PRO A 33 13.97 3.11 -1.59
CA PRO A 33 14.16 3.77 -0.29
C PRO A 33 15.50 3.40 0.35
N ALA A 34 15.87 4.09 1.44
CA ALA A 34 17.03 3.69 2.24
C ALA A 34 16.84 2.25 2.77
N ASP A 35 17.93 1.49 2.93
CA ASP A 35 17.86 0.07 3.31
C ASP A 35 17.24 -0.16 4.70
N SER A 36 17.20 0.87 5.56
CA SER A 36 16.54 0.83 6.88
C SER A 36 15.02 0.96 6.82
N VAL A 37 14.45 1.28 5.65
CA VAL A 37 13.02 1.51 5.50
C VAL A 37 12.31 0.20 5.16
N PRO A 38 11.32 -0.24 5.96
CA PRO A 38 10.60 -1.47 5.70
C PRO A 38 9.79 -1.32 4.39
N CYS A 39 10.18 -2.11 3.39
CA CYS A 39 9.52 -2.10 2.10
C CYS A 39 9.55 -3.48 1.42
N VAL A 40 8.68 -3.65 0.43
CA VAL A 40 8.68 -4.80 -0.48
C VAL A 40 8.94 -4.30 -1.89
N GLU A 41 9.96 -4.85 -2.53
CA GLU A 41 10.23 -4.59 -3.94
C GLU A 41 9.27 -5.39 -4.83
N ALA A 42 8.72 -4.73 -5.84
CA ALA A 42 7.80 -5.29 -6.80
C ALA A 42 8.23 -4.88 -8.21
N LYS A 43 8.82 -5.81 -8.94
CA LYS A 43 9.20 -5.60 -10.33
C LYS A 43 8.03 -5.90 -11.26
N THR A 44 7.66 -4.94 -12.10
CA THR A 44 6.60 -5.11 -13.10
C THR A 44 7.17 -5.01 -14.52
N TRP A 45 6.34 -5.26 -15.53
CA TRP A 45 6.70 -5.01 -16.93
C TRP A 45 6.88 -3.52 -17.25
N TYR A 46 6.33 -2.63 -16.41
CA TYR A 46 6.37 -1.19 -16.62
C TYR A 46 7.56 -0.53 -15.90
N ASP A 47 7.74 -0.81 -14.61
CA ASP A 47 8.82 -0.26 -13.77
C ASP A 47 9.04 -1.13 -12.51
N GLY A 48 10.11 -0.83 -11.77
CA GLY A 48 10.34 -1.30 -10.41
C GLY A 48 9.63 -0.41 -9.39
N TYR A 49 8.94 -1.03 -8.44
CA TYR A 49 8.21 -0.35 -7.38
C TYR A 49 8.64 -0.84 -6.01
N TRP A 50 8.57 0.05 -5.02
CA TRP A 50 8.75 -0.28 -3.61
C TRP A 50 7.49 0.07 -2.84
N VAL A 51 6.84 -0.95 -2.29
CA VAL A 51 5.70 -0.82 -1.37
C VAL A 51 6.24 -0.40 -0.01
N ARG A 52 5.93 0.81 0.42
CA ARG A 52 6.40 1.42 1.67
C ARG A 52 5.54 0.96 2.85
N LEU A 53 6.04 0.02 3.64
CA LEU A 53 5.31 -0.51 4.80
C LEU A 53 5.30 0.47 5.97
N ASP A 54 6.27 1.40 6.01
CA ASP A 54 6.31 2.53 6.93
C ASP A 54 5.24 3.61 6.64
N GLN A 55 4.55 3.51 5.50
CA GLN A 55 3.58 4.50 5.03
C GLN A 55 2.27 3.83 4.64
N VAL A 56 1.73 3.07 5.59
CA VAL A 56 0.44 2.37 5.49
C VAL A 56 -0.66 3.22 6.15
N SER A 57 -1.83 3.25 5.53
CA SER A 57 -3.00 3.95 6.09
C SER A 57 -4.30 3.29 5.65
N THR A 58 -5.31 3.34 6.50
CA THR A 58 -6.68 2.96 6.12
C THR A 58 -7.47 4.22 5.79
N VAL A 59 -8.01 4.29 4.58
CA VAL A 59 -8.75 5.44 4.07
C VAL A 59 -10.12 5.02 3.56
N LYS A 60 -11.08 5.95 3.49
CA LYS A 60 -12.36 5.64 2.85
C LYS A 60 -12.14 5.47 1.35
N SER A 61 -12.81 4.51 0.75
CA SER A 61 -12.66 4.22 -0.69
C SER A 61 -13.01 5.45 -1.56
N THR A 62 -13.92 6.30 -1.10
CA THR A 62 -14.33 7.54 -1.79
C THR A 62 -13.27 8.64 -1.80
N GLU A 63 -12.24 8.53 -0.95
CA GLU A 63 -11.12 9.48 -0.91
C GLU A 63 -10.04 9.14 -1.97
N LEU A 64 -10.15 7.96 -2.60
CA LEU A 64 -9.25 7.52 -3.65
C LEU A 64 -9.77 7.99 -5.02
N ILE A 65 -9.05 8.93 -5.63
CA ILE A 65 -9.27 9.35 -7.02
C ILE A 65 -8.20 8.69 -7.88
N SER A 66 -8.59 7.83 -8.82
CA SER A 66 -7.65 7.15 -9.71
C SER A 66 -7.44 7.93 -11.01
N ALA A 67 -6.21 8.37 -11.23
CA ALA A 67 -5.68 8.71 -12.56
C ALA A 67 -4.36 7.94 -12.69
N TRP A 68 -4.42 6.72 -13.23
CA TRP A 68 -3.26 5.82 -13.29
C TRP A 68 -3.12 5.19 -14.68
N THR A 69 -1.91 5.28 -15.24
CA THR A 69 -1.52 4.68 -16.53
C THR A 69 -0.47 3.58 -16.39
N GLY A 70 -0.21 3.08 -15.17
CA GLY A 70 0.73 1.98 -14.92
C GLY A 70 0.06 0.59 -14.88
N PRO A 71 0.70 -0.44 -14.29
CA PRO A 71 0.39 -1.85 -14.55
C PRO A 71 -0.98 -2.36 -14.04
N GLY A 72 -1.87 -1.51 -13.51
CA GLY A 72 -3.19 -1.89 -12.98
C GLY A 72 -3.15 -2.76 -11.71
N LYS A 73 -2.18 -3.68 -11.58
CA LYS A 73 -1.94 -4.56 -10.44
C LYS A 73 -0.45 -4.86 -10.27
N LEU A 74 0.02 -4.99 -9.02
CA LEU A 74 1.35 -5.52 -8.73
C LEU A 74 1.40 -7.05 -8.89
N PRO A 75 2.59 -7.66 -9.05
CA PRO A 75 2.72 -9.10 -9.09
C PRO A 75 2.26 -9.72 -7.77
N ALA A 76 1.71 -10.93 -7.83
CA ALA A 76 1.02 -11.55 -6.70
C ALA A 76 1.96 -11.80 -5.50
N GLU A 77 3.20 -12.24 -5.75
CA GLU A 77 4.15 -12.57 -4.68
C GLU A 77 4.59 -11.34 -3.86
N PRO A 78 5.06 -10.23 -4.47
CA PRO A 78 5.31 -8.98 -3.73
C PRO A 78 4.08 -8.46 -2.97
N LEU A 79 2.89 -8.54 -3.58
CA LEU A 79 1.66 -8.10 -2.92
C LEU A 79 1.34 -8.95 -1.69
N ALA A 80 1.43 -10.28 -1.81
CA ALA A 80 1.22 -11.20 -0.70
C ALA A 80 2.26 -11.01 0.41
N SER A 81 3.53 -10.79 0.05
CA SER A 81 4.59 -10.50 1.02
C SER A 81 4.35 -9.20 1.78
N ALA A 82 3.87 -8.15 1.10
CA ALA A 82 3.52 -6.89 1.75
C ALA A 82 2.36 -7.05 2.74
N ILE A 83 1.32 -7.81 2.36
CA ILE A 83 0.18 -8.10 3.24
C ILE A 83 0.62 -8.91 4.45
N ALA A 84 1.40 -9.98 4.26
CA ALA A 84 1.88 -10.81 5.36
C ALA A 84 2.70 -10.01 6.38
N ARG A 85 3.65 -9.18 5.92
CA ARG A 85 4.46 -8.34 6.82
C ARG A 85 3.62 -7.34 7.59
N LEU A 86 2.60 -6.77 6.96
CA LEU A 86 1.67 -5.87 7.62
C LEU A 86 0.87 -6.58 8.73
N ASP A 87 0.44 -7.82 8.49
CA ASP A 87 -0.29 -8.62 9.48
C ASP A 87 0.61 -9.04 10.66
N GLU A 88 1.90 -9.28 10.41
CA GLU A 88 2.89 -9.57 11.46
C GLU A 88 3.15 -8.38 12.40
N GLU A 89 3.08 -7.13 11.90
CA GLU A 89 3.23 -5.94 12.72
C GLU A 89 1.96 -5.67 13.56
N ASP A 90 0.77 -5.77 12.97
CA ASP A 90 -0.51 -5.62 13.68
C ASP A 90 -0.65 -6.65 14.82
N GLY A 91 -0.12 -7.87 14.62
CA GLY A 91 -0.06 -8.91 15.64
C GLY A 91 0.96 -8.67 16.77
N LYS A 92 1.96 -7.81 16.57
CA LYS A 92 2.94 -7.44 17.61
C LYS A 92 2.45 -6.32 18.52
N ASP A 93 1.69 -5.36 18.00
CA ASP A 93 1.06 -4.30 18.80
C ASP A 93 -0.14 -4.81 19.63
N GLY A 94 -0.64 -6.02 19.34
CA GLY A 94 -1.72 -6.69 20.09
C GLY A 94 -1.29 -7.50 21.32
N LYS A 95 0.00 -7.52 21.69
CA LYS A 95 0.50 -8.19 22.89
C LYS A 95 0.96 -7.13 23.90
N GLY A 96 0.03 -6.77 24.80
CA GLY A 96 0.21 -5.76 25.85
C GLY A 96 1.24 -6.09 26.92
#